data_AF-F4Q8S0-F1
#
_entry.id   AF-F4Q8S0-F1
#
_cell.length_a   1.000
_cell.length_b   1.000
_cell.length_c   1.000
_cell.angle_alpha   90.00
_cell.angle_beta   90.00
_cell.angle_gamma   90.00
#
_symmetry.space_group_name_H-M   'P 1'
#
loop_
_entity.id
_entity.type
_entity.pdbx_description
1 polymer ?
#
loop_
_entity_poly.entity_id
_entity_poly.type
_entity_poly.pdbx_seq_one_letter_code
_entity_poly.pdbx_strand_id
1 'polypeptide(L)'
;MEDNTTTTTTTQGTLDGWLGIKKKDEQVDEASSDSKTTKKVKRPVKKQSKDEEVEEEEEEEEIKQDDDTTDTNESDDEKIKRYLTFDLKSIGTSKEYFGQVMEPLAKLLMNKTVIVAGTKEYRISEMEYYINGHAHKDTFTHGDVQQLEHSMWYFHRQNGGNYKSASYKGLDITFGDPECYCGILIRGIEEVTKAGKPAGTLVDGPSLTVDQLLASAGYATIDDLVKANGRSLLPSQNKVLHLRPTNNLVAAPTIITTGRVGLTMKMNRAGGHLYFAREYRFVRLPDKIKKGKQYMTAALHRQGKSDNEIRAITGSTLKAIKGLADAFDKGTKLAKSNISQYKDISKGEDCCILLGLCSNLDKLEDGSSTDQGVDNDGEEEEDEDQQEETDD
;
A
#
# COMPACT_ATOMS: atom_id res chain seq x y z
N MET A 1 49.87 19.59 34.32
CA MET A 1 49.20 18.33 34.71
C MET A 1 48.26 18.72 35.84
N GLU A 2 47.04 19.10 35.49
CA GLU A 2 46.00 19.51 36.42
C GLU A 2 44.84 18.54 36.26
N ASP A 3 44.56 17.82 37.34
CA ASP A 3 43.47 16.87 37.47
C ASP A 3 42.14 17.62 37.61
N ASN A 4 41.17 17.27 36.78
CA ASN A 4 39.80 17.77 36.88
C ASN A 4 38.86 16.57 37.04
N THR A 5 38.52 16.26 38.28
CA THR A 5 37.55 15.23 38.66
C THR A 5 36.14 15.79 38.57
N THR A 6 35.33 15.30 37.62
CA THR A 6 33.90 15.62 37.53
C THR A 6 33.08 14.53 38.21
N THR A 7 32.33 14.94 39.23
CA THR A 7 31.38 14.16 40.01
C THR A 7 30.06 13.97 39.25
N THR A 8 29.62 12.72 39.08
CA THR A 8 28.30 12.35 38.56
C THR A 8 27.29 12.20 39.71
N THR A 9 26.29 13.07 39.76
CA THR A 9 25.12 12.95 40.64
C THR A 9 24.06 12.09 39.97
N THR A 10 23.69 10.99 40.63
CA THR A 10 22.62 10.07 40.21
C THR A 10 21.31 10.48 40.89
N THR A 11 20.30 10.86 40.12
CA THR A 11 18.94 11.11 40.63
C THR A 11 18.05 9.91 40.30
N GLN A 12 17.68 9.16 41.34
CA GLN A 12 16.62 8.16 41.29
C GLN A 12 15.26 8.86 41.21
N GLY A 13 14.57 8.70 40.07
CA GLY A 13 13.16 9.06 39.91
C GLY A 13 12.30 7.79 39.88
N THR A 14 11.46 7.64 40.89
CA THR A 14 10.43 6.59 41.02
C THR A 14 9.31 6.80 40.01
N LEU A 15 9.01 5.77 39.21
CA LEU A 15 7.89 5.69 38.28
C LEU A 15 6.83 4.75 38.86
N ASP A 16 5.96 5.31 39.71
CA ASP A 16 4.72 4.66 40.12
C ASP A 16 3.55 5.34 39.40
N GLY A 17 2.72 4.51 38.76
CA GLY A 17 1.31 4.83 38.52
C GLY A 17 0.89 5.03 37.07
N TRP A 18 0.67 3.94 36.31
CA TRP A 18 -0.45 3.88 35.36
C TRP A 18 -0.75 2.47 34.80
N LEU A 19 -1.47 1.64 35.56
CA LEU A 19 -2.18 0.47 35.00
C LEU A 19 -3.47 0.22 35.78
N GLY A 20 -4.55 0.92 35.39
CA GLY A 20 -5.91 0.65 35.85
C GLY A 20 -6.60 -0.36 34.94
N ILE A 21 -6.26 -1.64 35.06
CA ILE A 21 -7.02 -2.73 34.42
C ILE A 21 -8.15 -3.13 35.36
N LYS A 22 -9.38 -2.67 35.05
CA LYS A 22 -10.60 -3.21 35.66
C LYS A 22 -10.86 -4.60 35.09
N LYS A 23 -10.65 -5.64 35.90
CA LYS A 23 -11.22 -6.97 35.66
C LYS A 23 -12.75 -6.86 35.74
N LYS A 24 -13.45 -7.27 34.69
CA LYS A 24 -14.87 -7.59 34.75
C LYS A 24 -14.97 -9.07 35.09
N ASP A 25 -15.61 -9.35 36.22
CA ASP A 25 -16.08 -10.68 36.58
C ASP A 25 -17.18 -11.09 35.58
N GLU A 26 -16.94 -12.19 34.87
CA GLU A 26 -17.91 -12.80 33.99
C GLU A 26 -18.49 -14.01 34.72
N GLN A 27 -19.73 -13.83 35.17
CA GLN A 27 -20.53 -14.80 35.90
C GLN A 27 -21.09 -15.80 34.89
N VAL A 28 -20.73 -17.08 35.07
CA VAL A 28 -21.17 -18.18 34.22
C VAL A 28 -22.51 -18.69 34.75
N ASP A 29 -23.60 -18.35 34.06
CA ASP A 29 -24.91 -18.96 34.29
C ASP A 29 -25.06 -20.21 33.43
N GLU A 30 -25.14 -21.36 34.09
CA GLU A 30 -25.53 -22.64 33.52
C GLU A 30 -27.02 -22.63 33.17
N ALA A 31 -27.36 -22.82 31.89
CA ALA A 31 -28.72 -23.07 31.45
C ALA A 31 -28.79 -24.29 30.52
N SER A 32 -29.17 -25.42 31.14
CA SER A 32 -30.15 -26.41 30.66
C SER A 32 -30.43 -26.46 29.15
N SER A 33 -29.86 -27.46 28.48
CA SER A 33 -30.25 -27.85 27.13
C SER A 33 -31.43 -28.82 27.19
N ASP A 34 -32.58 -28.35 26.73
CA ASP A 34 -33.79 -29.15 26.60
C ASP A 34 -34.15 -29.34 25.12
N SER A 35 -34.53 -30.57 24.82
CA SER A 35 -34.72 -31.17 23.51
C SER A 35 -35.79 -30.48 22.65
N LYS A 36 -35.59 -30.43 21.32
CA LYS A 36 -36.70 -30.43 20.34
C LYS A 36 -36.27 -30.71 18.89
N THR A 37 -36.64 -31.91 18.44
CA THR A 37 -37.27 -32.25 17.15
C THR A 37 -36.70 -31.70 15.85
N THR A 38 -35.96 -32.55 15.14
CA THR A 38 -35.70 -32.47 13.70
C THR A 38 -36.95 -32.89 12.90
N LYS A 39 -37.57 -31.94 12.20
CA LYS A 39 -38.60 -32.21 11.17
C LYS A 39 -37.93 -32.64 9.86
N LYS A 40 -38.16 -33.90 9.48
CA LYS A 40 -37.90 -34.46 8.15
C LYS A 40 -38.66 -33.68 7.07
N VAL A 41 -37.95 -32.95 6.22
CA VAL A 41 -38.47 -32.43 4.96
C VAL A 41 -38.23 -33.47 3.86
N LYS A 42 -39.32 -34.07 3.36
CA LYS A 42 -39.33 -34.92 2.16
C LYS A 42 -39.09 -34.03 0.93
N ARG A 43 -37.98 -34.23 0.21
CA ARG A 43 -37.77 -33.70 -1.14
C ARG A 43 -38.35 -34.69 -2.18
N PRO A 44 -39.06 -34.21 -3.20
CA PRO A 44 -39.56 -35.06 -4.28
C PRO A 44 -38.45 -35.37 -5.28
N VAL A 45 -38.38 -36.65 -5.66
CA VAL A 45 -37.58 -37.21 -6.73
C VAL A 45 -38.04 -36.59 -8.06
N LYS A 46 -37.12 -35.94 -8.78
CA LYS A 46 -37.32 -35.47 -10.16
C LYS A 46 -36.45 -36.27 -11.12
N LYS A 47 -37.09 -36.59 -12.24
CA LYS A 47 -36.71 -37.49 -13.33
C LYS A 47 -35.32 -37.23 -13.91
N GLN A 48 -34.65 -38.33 -14.22
CA GLN A 48 -33.55 -38.43 -15.18
C GLN A 48 -34.03 -38.01 -16.57
N SER A 49 -33.31 -37.07 -17.18
CA SER A 49 -33.22 -36.82 -18.62
C SER A 49 -31.73 -36.95 -18.95
N LYS A 50 -31.33 -38.06 -19.58
CA LYS A 50 -30.99 -38.15 -21.00
C LYS A 50 -29.77 -37.30 -21.35
N ASP A 51 -28.66 -38.02 -21.43
CA ASP A 51 -27.33 -37.60 -21.84
C ASP A 51 -27.39 -37.03 -23.27
N GLU A 52 -27.00 -35.77 -23.42
CA GLU A 52 -26.49 -35.20 -24.66
C GLU A 52 -25.00 -34.94 -24.40
N GLU A 53 -24.15 -35.80 -24.99
CA GLU A 53 -22.73 -35.56 -25.14
C GLU A 53 -22.55 -34.34 -26.05
N VAL A 54 -22.13 -33.23 -25.44
CA VAL A 54 -21.59 -32.08 -26.18
C VAL A 54 -20.08 -32.24 -26.10
N GLU A 55 -19.48 -32.61 -27.23
CA GLU A 55 -18.04 -32.50 -27.44
C GLU A 55 -17.68 -31.01 -27.37
N GLU A 56 -17.16 -30.58 -26.22
CA GLU A 56 -16.47 -29.29 -26.09
C GLU A 56 -15.10 -29.45 -26.76
N GLU A 57 -14.99 -28.97 -28.00
CA GLU A 57 -13.72 -28.72 -28.65
C GLU A 57 -13.01 -27.60 -27.87
N GLU A 58 -12.05 -27.97 -27.02
CA GLU A 58 -11.10 -27.05 -26.41
C GLU A 58 -10.19 -26.49 -27.52
N GLU A 59 -10.59 -25.36 -28.10
CA GLU A 59 -9.67 -24.52 -28.89
C GLU A 59 -8.60 -23.96 -27.93
N GLU A 60 -7.45 -24.64 -27.89
CA GLU A 60 -6.20 -24.11 -27.36
C GLU A 60 -5.79 -22.90 -28.21
N GLU A 61 -6.29 -21.71 -27.88
CA GLU A 61 -5.77 -20.46 -28.42
C GLU A 61 -4.31 -20.31 -27.95
N GLU A 62 -3.40 -20.62 -28.86
CA GLU A 62 -1.97 -20.42 -28.75
C GLU A 62 -1.68 -18.92 -28.64
N ILE A 63 -1.69 -18.39 -27.41
CA ILE A 63 -1.32 -17.01 -27.11
C ILE A 63 0.14 -16.84 -27.51
N LYS A 64 0.36 -16.15 -28.64
CA LYS A 64 1.68 -15.69 -29.07
C LYS A 64 2.25 -14.78 -27.98
N GLN A 65 3.15 -15.33 -27.18
CA GLN A 65 3.99 -14.55 -26.30
C GLN A 65 4.96 -13.75 -27.17
N ASP A 66 4.82 -12.43 -27.17
CA ASP A 66 5.86 -11.53 -27.63
C ASP A 66 7.05 -11.69 -26.68
N ASP A 67 7.87 -12.69 -26.97
CA ASP A 67 9.10 -13.00 -26.27
C ASP A 67 10.16 -12.02 -26.80
N ASP A 68 10.20 -10.84 -26.16
CA ASP A 68 11.26 -9.84 -26.32
C ASP A 68 12.58 -10.45 -25.82
N THR A 69 13.20 -11.24 -26.70
CA THR A 69 14.25 -12.24 -26.43
C THR A 69 15.66 -11.67 -26.52
N THR A 70 15.84 -10.37 -26.31
CA THR A 70 17.16 -9.74 -26.41
C THR A 70 17.98 -9.66 -25.12
N ASP A 71 17.49 -10.13 -23.97
CA ASP A 71 18.20 -9.97 -22.69
C ASP A 71 18.89 -11.27 -22.21
N THR A 72 19.91 -11.70 -22.97
CA THR A 72 20.75 -12.86 -22.63
C THR A 72 21.84 -12.47 -21.64
N ASN A 73 21.72 -12.94 -20.39
CA ASN A 73 22.69 -12.97 -19.28
C ASN A 73 22.47 -12.02 -18.08
N GLU A 74 21.45 -11.17 -18.07
CA GLU A 74 21.15 -10.35 -16.87
C GLU A 74 20.74 -11.27 -15.69
N SER A 75 21.44 -11.13 -14.57
CA SER A 75 21.16 -11.88 -13.34
C SER A 75 19.86 -11.44 -12.68
N ASP A 76 19.25 -12.28 -11.85
CA ASP A 76 18.03 -11.93 -11.11
C ASP A 76 18.25 -10.67 -10.23
N ASP A 77 19.44 -10.54 -9.64
CA ASP A 77 19.84 -9.39 -8.86
C ASP A 77 19.80 -8.08 -9.67
N GLU A 78 20.35 -8.11 -10.89
CA GLU A 78 20.38 -6.96 -11.80
C GLU A 78 18.97 -6.59 -12.26
N LYS A 79 18.15 -7.58 -12.61
CA LYS A 79 16.73 -7.39 -12.96
C LYS A 79 15.97 -6.68 -11.85
N ILE A 80 16.08 -7.16 -10.61
CA ILE A 80 15.38 -6.56 -9.47
C ILE A 80 15.86 -5.13 -9.21
N LYS A 81 17.18 -4.89 -9.28
CA LYS A 81 17.73 -3.53 -9.13
C LYS A 81 17.21 -2.60 -10.21
N ARG A 82 17.22 -3.04 -11.47
CA ARG A 82 16.70 -2.29 -12.62
C ARG A 82 15.22 -1.96 -12.45
N TYR A 83 14.41 -2.91 -11.99
CA TYR A 83 12.98 -2.68 -11.72
C TYR A 83 12.75 -1.57 -10.70
N LEU A 84 13.61 -1.49 -9.68
CA LEU A 84 13.51 -0.52 -8.59
C LEU A 84 14.25 0.79 -8.86
N THR A 85 15.01 0.88 -9.97
CA THR A 85 15.81 2.06 -10.31
C THR A 85 15.05 2.97 -11.26
N PHE A 86 14.72 4.16 -10.79
CA PHE A 86 14.16 5.25 -11.58
C PHE A 86 14.52 6.59 -10.90
N ASP A 87 14.41 7.68 -11.65
CA ASP A 87 14.76 9.00 -11.14
C ASP A 87 13.71 9.50 -10.13
N LEU A 88 14.01 9.37 -8.84
CA LEU A 88 13.15 9.83 -7.76
C LEU A 88 12.95 11.35 -7.74
N LYS A 89 13.87 12.12 -8.36
CA LYS A 89 13.77 13.59 -8.40
C LYS A 89 12.68 14.06 -9.34
N SER A 90 12.42 13.30 -10.40
CA SER A 90 11.32 13.60 -11.33
C SER A 90 9.96 13.14 -10.82
N ILE A 91 9.88 12.40 -9.70
CA ILE A 91 8.61 12.14 -9.00
C ILE A 91 8.07 13.44 -8.43
N GLY A 92 7.32 14.15 -9.25
CA GLY A 92 6.60 15.34 -8.88
C GLY A 92 5.41 15.04 -7.96
N THR A 93 4.65 16.09 -7.67
CA THR A 93 3.37 16.00 -6.96
C THR A 93 2.21 15.63 -7.88
N SER A 94 2.42 15.69 -9.21
CA SER A 94 1.35 15.46 -10.18
C SER A 94 0.92 14.00 -10.22
N LYS A 95 -0.40 13.80 -10.34
CA LYS A 95 -1.01 12.48 -10.43
C LYS A 95 -0.49 11.69 -11.64
N GLU A 96 -0.36 12.38 -12.76
CA GLU A 96 -0.02 11.78 -14.05
C GLU A 96 1.38 11.17 -14.02
N TYR A 97 2.37 11.92 -13.54
CA TYR A 97 3.74 11.43 -13.46
C TYR A 97 3.85 10.23 -12.51
N PHE A 98 3.19 10.28 -11.35
CA PHE A 98 3.17 9.14 -10.43
C PHE A 98 2.59 7.89 -11.10
N GLY A 99 1.51 8.03 -11.87
CA GLY A 99 0.93 6.93 -12.64
C GLY A 99 1.89 6.33 -13.67
N GLN A 100 2.63 7.18 -14.39
CA GLN A 100 3.58 6.74 -15.42
C GLN A 100 4.73 5.88 -14.88
N VAL A 101 5.16 6.10 -13.63
CA VAL A 101 6.26 5.34 -13.03
C VAL A 101 5.76 4.18 -12.16
N MET A 102 4.79 4.45 -11.28
CA MET A 102 4.42 3.51 -10.22
C MET A 102 3.46 2.44 -10.71
N GLU A 103 2.61 2.72 -11.69
CA GLU A 103 1.71 1.70 -12.23
C GLU A 103 2.46 0.60 -13.02
N PRO A 104 3.41 0.92 -13.91
CA PRO A 104 4.24 -0.11 -14.55
C PRO A 104 5.04 -0.92 -13.52
N LEU A 105 5.67 -0.27 -12.54
CA LEU A 105 6.37 -0.98 -11.46
C LEU A 105 5.43 -1.90 -10.69
N ALA A 106 4.21 -1.43 -10.40
CA ALA A 106 3.24 -2.24 -9.68
C ALA A 106 2.82 -3.48 -10.46
N LYS A 107 2.52 -3.31 -11.75
CA LYS A 107 2.20 -4.39 -12.67
C LYS A 107 3.35 -5.39 -12.78
N LEU A 108 4.57 -4.89 -12.86
CA LEU A 108 5.78 -5.72 -12.91
C LEU A 108 5.94 -6.55 -11.63
N LEU A 109 5.89 -5.93 -10.46
CA LEU A 109 6.01 -6.64 -9.17
C LEU A 109 4.88 -7.65 -8.95
N MET A 110 3.65 -7.34 -9.38
CA MET A 110 2.49 -8.23 -9.19
C MET A 110 2.36 -9.34 -10.24
N ASN A 111 2.94 -9.18 -11.44
CA ASN A 111 2.77 -10.14 -12.54
C ASN A 111 4.06 -10.81 -12.99
N LYS A 112 5.24 -10.26 -12.66
CA LYS A 112 6.54 -10.73 -13.15
C LYS A 112 7.56 -10.97 -12.03
N THR A 113 7.11 -10.93 -10.78
CA THR A 113 7.95 -11.17 -9.61
C THR A 113 7.21 -12.04 -8.60
N VAL A 114 7.94 -12.90 -7.92
CA VAL A 114 7.48 -13.60 -6.72
C VAL A 114 8.36 -13.25 -5.53
N ILE A 115 7.77 -13.30 -4.34
CA ILE A 115 8.51 -13.35 -3.08
C ILE A 115 8.81 -14.82 -2.80
N VAL A 116 10.09 -15.17 -2.70
CA VAL A 116 10.54 -16.48 -2.24
C VAL A 116 10.70 -16.43 -0.74
N ALA A 117 10.10 -17.38 -0.01
CA ALA A 117 10.26 -17.53 1.43
C ALA A 117 10.50 -19.02 1.77
N GLY A 118 11.75 -19.38 2.05
CA GLY A 118 12.17 -20.77 2.19
C GLY A 118 11.99 -21.52 0.87
N THR A 119 11.14 -22.56 0.87
CA THR A 119 10.84 -23.36 -0.33
C THR A 119 9.57 -22.92 -1.07
N LYS A 120 8.87 -21.90 -0.54
CA LYS A 120 7.58 -21.43 -1.06
C LYS A 120 7.74 -20.15 -1.87
N GLU A 121 6.81 -19.97 -2.81
CA GLU A 121 6.73 -18.77 -3.66
C GLU A 121 5.38 -18.10 -3.50
N TYR A 122 5.42 -16.77 -3.45
CA TYR A 122 4.26 -15.94 -3.20
C TYR A 122 4.14 -14.83 -4.23
N ARG A 123 2.96 -14.71 -4.82
CA ARG A 123 2.61 -13.58 -5.67
C ARG A 123 1.98 -12.48 -4.84
N ILE A 124 2.40 -11.23 -5.03
CA ILE A 124 1.80 -10.07 -4.39
C ILE A 124 0.35 -9.90 -4.86
N SER A 125 -0.59 -9.77 -3.94
CA SER A 125 -2.02 -9.53 -4.24
C SER A 125 -2.47 -8.10 -3.91
N GLU A 126 -1.80 -7.43 -2.99
CA GLU A 126 -2.08 -6.06 -2.58
C GLU A 126 -0.81 -5.37 -2.08
N MET A 127 -0.59 -4.12 -2.50
CA MET A 127 0.52 -3.30 -1.99
C MET A 127 0.20 -1.80 -2.00
N GLU A 128 0.97 -1.02 -1.23
CA GLU A 128 0.81 0.43 -1.08
C GLU A 128 2.15 1.16 -1.17
N TYR A 129 2.19 2.28 -1.90
CA TYR A 129 3.36 3.16 -1.99
C TYR A 129 3.38 4.20 -0.87
N TYR A 130 4.59 4.49 -0.39
CA TYR A 130 4.93 5.54 0.56
C TYR A 130 6.23 6.21 0.10
N ILE A 131 6.16 7.49 -0.27
CA ILE A 131 7.30 8.23 -0.86
C ILE A 131 7.39 9.60 -0.20
N ASN A 132 8.49 9.93 0.46
CA ASN A 132 8.67 11.25 1.06
C ASN A 132 10.10 11.76 0.84
N GLY A 133 10.26 12.73 -0.05
CA GLY A 133 11.54 13.31 -0.45
C GLY A 133 11.39 14.10 -1.75
N HIS A 134 12.44 14.81 -2.15
CA HIS A 134 12.42 15.65 -3.37
C HIS A 134 11.15 16.53 -3.43
N ALA A 135 10.42 16.51 -4.54
CA ALA A 135 9.14 17.22 -4.70
C ALA A 135 7.94 16.48 -4.04
N HIS A 136 8.07 15.20 -3.72
CA HIS A 136 6.97 14.37 -3.23
C HIS A 136 6.95 14.31 -1.69
N LYS A 137 6.01 14.99 -1.04
CA LYS A 137 5.98 15.15 0.43
C LYS A 137 4.86 14.35 1.09
N ASP A 138 4.82 13.04 0.85
CA ASP A 138 3.80 12.19 1.46
C ASP A 138 3.96 12.11 2.98
N THR A 139 3.13 12.86 3.69
CA THR A 139 3.18 12.97 5.14
C THR A 139 2.79 11.68 5.88
N PHE A 140 2.31 10.65 5.18
CA PHE A 140 1.98 9.33 5.74
C PHE A 140 3.13 8.32 5.71
N THR A 141 4.23 8.64 5.02
CA THR A 141 5.44 7.81 5.01
C THR A 141 6.04 7.72 6.42
N HIS A 142 6.55 6.54 6.79
CA HIS A 142 7.16 6.33 8.11
C HIS A 142 8.38 7.22 8.33
N GLY A 143 9.22 7.40 7.31
CA GLY A 143 10.42 8.23 7.39
C GLY A 143 11.52 7.57 8.24
N ASP A 144 11.56 6.24 8.30
CA ASP A 144 12.64 5.51 8.95
C ASP A 144 13.88 5.54 8.05
N VAL A 145 15.07 5.73 8.61
CA VAL A 145 16.33 5.81 7.86
C VAL A 145 16.59 4.59 6.98
N GLN A 146 16.06 3.42 7.32
CA GLN A 146 16.18 2.23 6.48
C GLN A 146 15.39 2.34 5.17
N GLN A 147 14.38 3.23 5.09
CA GLN A 147 13.65 3.50 3.84
C GLN A 147 14.44 4.41 2.87
N LEU A 148 15.61 4.91 3.26
CA LEU A 148 16.59 5.56 2.37
C LEU A 148 17.48 4.54 1.64
N GLU A 149 17.43 3.27 2.04
CA GLU A 149 18.19 2.20 1.41
C GLU A 149 17.47 1.71 0.14
N HIS A 150 18.26 1.18 -0.80
CA HIS A 150 17.75 0.61 -2.04
C HIS A 150 17.85 -0.93 -2.01
N SER A 151 16.84 -1.61 -2.54
CA SER A 151 16.79 -3.08 -2.65
C SER A 151 16.89 -3.82 -1.31
N MET A 152 16.25 -3.29 -0.27
CA MET A 152 16.17 -3.92 1.06
C MET A 152 14.72 -4.22 1.46
N TRP A 153 14.55 -5.26 2.27
CA TRP A 153 13.35 -5.45 3.09
C TRP A 153 13.40 -4.44 4.24
N TYR A 154 12.31 -3.70 4.41
CA TYR A 154 12.07 -2.88 5.60
C TYR A 154 10.91 -3.47 6.40
N PHE A 155 11.24 -4.14 7.50
CA PHE A 155 10.25 -4.55 8.48
C PHE A 155 9.91 -3.37 9.38
N HIS A 156 8.61 -3.09 9.57
CA HIS A 156 8.19 -1.91 10.35
C HIS A 156 8.78 -1.91 11.75
N ARG A 157 9.34 -0.77 12.16
CA ARG A 157 10.02 -0.59 13.46
C ARG A 157 9.23 0.33 14.37
N GLN A 158 9.32 0.11 15.67
CA GLN A 158 8.77 1.03 16.66
C GLN A 158 9.79 2.14 16.92
N ASN A 159 9.48 3.36 16.50
CA ASN A 159 10.31 4.55 16.70
C ASN A 159 11.79 4.36 16.26
N GLY A 160 12.02 3.64 15.15
CA GLY A 160 13.39 3.34 14.69
C GLY A 160 14.18 2.38 15.59
N GLY A 161 13.53 1.71 16.55
CA GLY A 161 14.11 0.74 17.47
C GLY A 161 13.77 -0.70 17.09
N ASN A 162 13.12 -1.43 17.99
CA ASN A 162 12.78 -2.84 17.76
C ASN A 162 11.76 -3.02 16.64
N TYR A 163 11.74 -4.18 16.00
CA TYR A 163 10.69 -4.51 15.04
C TYR A 163 9.33 -4.56 15.75
N LYS A 164 8.30 -4.08 15.07
CA LYS A 164 6.93 -4.20 15.56
C LYS A 164 6.54 -5.67 15.62
N SER A 165 5.77 -6.04 16.63
CA SER A 165 5.22 -7.38 16.82
C SER A 165 3.68 -7.38 16.75
N ALA A 166 3.07 -8.55 16.90
CA ALA A 166 1.62 -8.73 16.87
C ALA A 166 0.93 -8.10 15.63
N SER A 167 -0.18 -7.41 15.81
CA SER A 167 -1.00 -6.87 14.72
C SER A 167 -0.41 -5.68 13.97
N TYR A 168 0.78 -5.18 14.38
CA TYR A 168 1.38 -3.96 13.85
C TYR A 168 2.60 -4.21 12.95
N LYS A 169 2.88 -5.48 12.61
CA LYS A 169 3.90 -5.85 11.63
C LYS A 169 3.53 -5.34 10.23
N GLY A 170 4.57 -5.00 9.47
CA GLY A 170 4.50 -4.67 8.05
C GLY A 170 5.86 -4.95 7.41
N LEU A 171 5.85 -5.15 6.11
CA LEU A 171 7.03 -5.43 5.29
C LEU A 171 6.97 -4.58 4.03
N ASP A 172 7.97 -3.74 3.86
CA ASP A 172 8.10 -2.88 2.69
C ASP A 172 9.28 -3.32 1.82
N ILE A 173 9.14 -3.14 0.51
CA ILE A 173 10.26 -3.09 -0.45
C ILE A 173 10.82 -1.67 -0.44
N THR A 174 12.10 -1.48 -0.14
CA THR A 174 12.73 -0.16 -0.21
C THR A 174 13.36 0.10 -1.57
N PHE A 175 13.23 1.34 -2.02
CA PHE A 175 13.77 1.85 -3.29
C PHE A 175 14.16 3.33 -3.12
N GLY A 176 14.59 3.70 -1.91
CA GLY A 176 14.91 5.08 -1.57
C GLY A 176 16.29 5.52 -2.04
N ASP A 177 16.58 6.78 -1.77
CA ASP A 177 17.90 7.39 -1.92
C ASP A 177 18.22 8.24 -0.66
N PRO A 178 19.42 8.84 -0.53
CA PRO A 178 19.79 9.63 0.65
C PRO A 178 18.86 10.81 0.99
N GLU A 179 18.02 11.26 0.06
CA GLU A 179 17.14 12.43 0.19
C GLU A 179 15.64 12.05 0.14
N CYS A 180 15.32 10.77 -0.13
CA CYS A 180 13.96 10.31 -0.38
C CYS A 180 13.65 8.96 0.26
N TYR A 181 12.77 9.00 1.27
CA TYR A 181 12.26 7.82 1.96
C TYR A 181 11.23 7.11 1.08
N CYS A 182 11.51 5.87 0.68
CA CYS A 182 10.63 5.12 -0.21
C CYS A 182 10.35 3.71 0.31
N GLY A 183 9.07 3.32 0.31
CA GLY A 183 8.62 1.99 0.70
C GLY A 183 7.39 1.53 -0.07
N ILE A 184 7.40 0.27 -0.51
CA ILE A 184 6.22 -0.42 -1.04
C ILE A 184 5.75 -1.44 -0.01
N LEU A 185 4.75 -1.09 0.79
CA LEU A 185 4.17 -1.98 1.79
C LEU A 185 3.45 -3.13 1.11
N ILE A 186 3.87 -4.36 1.42
CA ILE A 186 3.17 -5.57 0.99
C ILE A 186 2.05 -5.88 1.98
N ARG A 187 0.82 -5.95 1.46
CA ARG A 187 -0.38 -6.12 2.28
C ARG A 187 -1.05 -7.46 2.11
N GLY A 188 -0.86 -8.08 0.97
CA GLY A 188 -1.39 -9.41 0.72
C GLY A 188 -0.55 -10.18 -0.27
N ILE A 189 -0.56 -11.49 -0.09
CA ILE A 189 0.17 -12.46 -0.89
C ILE A 189 -0.70 -13.69 -1.16
N GLU A 190 -0.48 -14.35 -2.30
CA GLU A 190 -1.08 -15.64 -2.66
C GLU A 190 0.03 -16.65 -2.94
N GLU A 191 0.02 -17.80 -2.27
CA GLU A 191 0.96 -18.88 -2.53
C GLU A 191 0.76 -19.41 -3.97
N VAL A 192 1.85 -19.57 -4.71
CA VAL A 192 1.85 -20.08 -6.08
C VAL A 192 2.78 -21.26 -6.23
N THR A 193 2.44 -22.16 -7.16
CA THR A 193 3.33 -23.21 -7.62
C THR A 193 4.47 -22.63 -8.45
N LYS A 194 5.52 -23.42 -8.71
CA LYS A 194 6.59 -23.04 -9.67
C LYS A 194 6.07 -22.76 -11.08
N ALA A 195 4.94 -23.36 -11.45
CA ALA A 195 4.22 -23.09 -12.70
C ALA A 195 3.33 -21.83 -12.63
N GLY A 196 3.43 -21.03 -11.55
CA GLY A 196 2.70 -19.78 -11.34
C GLY A 196 1.19 -19.91 -11.11
N LYS A 197 0.68 -21.14 -10.94
CA LYS A 197 -0.72 -21.39 -10.58
C LYS A 197 -0.94 -21.19 -9.08
N PRO A 198 -2.09 -20.65 -8.62
CA PRO A 198 -2.42 -20.57 -7.20
C PRO A 198 -2.33 -21.96 -6.53
N ALA A 199 -1.60 -22.05 -5.42
CA ALA A 199 -1.30 -23.31 -4.73
C ALA A 199 -1.87 -23.35 -3.30
N GLY A 200 -2.28 -22.21 -2.76
CA GLY A 200 -2.68 -22.08 -1.37
C GLY A 200 -3.58 -20.88 -1.11
N THR A 201 -3.68 -20.53 0.17
CA THR A 201 -4.61 -19.51 0.64
C THR A 201 -4.09 -18.11 0.34
N LEU A 202 -5.00 -17.23 -0.10
CA LEU A 202 -4.77 -15.79 -0.13
C LEU A 202 -4.63 -15.24 1.29
N VAL A 203 -3.51 -14.59 1.59
CA VAL A 203 -3.26 -13.87 2.83
C VAL A 203 -3.61 -12.41 2.63
N ASP A 204 -4.56 -11.90 3.41
CA ASP A 204 -5.06 -10.51 3.36
C ASP A 204 -4.75 -9.79 4.69
N GLY A 205 -3.68 -9.00 4.69
CA GLY A 205 -3.26 -8.14 5.78
C GLY A 205 -1.75 -8.06 5.92
N PRO A 206 -1.16 -6.87 6.17
CA PRO A 206 0.30 -6.70 6.22
C PRO A 206 0.95 -7.53 7.34
N SER A 207 0.35 -7.56 8.53
CA SER A 207 0.88 -8.36 9.65
C SER A 207 0.78 -9.87 9.38
N LEU A 208 -0.31 -10.34 8.77
CA LEU A 208 -0.49 -11.75 8.40
C LEU A 208 0.46 -12.16 7.27
N THR A 209 0.76 -11.25 6.35
CA THR A 209 1.77 -11.45 5.30
C THR A 209 3.13 -11.73 5.93
N VAL A 210 3.55 -10.91 6.91
CA VAL A 210 4.81 -11.13 7.64
C VAL A 210 4.81 -12.49 8.36
N ASP A 211 3.73 -12.85 9.03
CA ASP A 211 3.62 -14.15 9.72
C ASP A 211 3.76 -15.33 8.75
N GLN A 212 3.07 -15.26 7.61
CA GLN A 212 3.13 -16.32 6.60
C GLN A 212 4.55 -16.47 6.03
N LEU A 213 5.23 -15.36 5.75
CA LEU A 213 6.59 -15.38 5.21
C LEU A 213 7.59 -15.91 6.24
N LEU A 214 7.50 -15.50 7.51
CA LEU A 214 8.33 -16.03 8.60
C LEU A 214 8.15 -17.53 8.78
N ALA A 215 6.90 -17.99 8.85
CA ALA A 215 6.58 -19.40 8.96
C ALA A 215 7.14 -20.23 7.79
N SER A 216 7.05 -19.70 6.57
CA SER A 216 7.58 -20.36 5.36
C SER A 216 9.10 -20.37 5.30
N ALA A 217 9.72 -19.31 5.81
CA ALA A 217 11.17 -19.18 5.93
C ALA A 217 11.75 -20.01 7.07
N GLY A 218 10.92 -20.51 7.99
CA GLY A 218 11.37 -21.31 9.15
C GLY A 218 11.86 -20.47 10.33
N TYR A 219 11.39 -19.23 10.48
CA TYR A 219 11.80 -18.32 11.56
C TYR A 219 10.61 -17.96 12.45
N ALA A 220 10.85 -17.87 13.77
CA ALA A 220 9.83 -17.50 14.75
C ALA A 220 9.64 -15.97 14.85
N THR A 221 10.72 -15.21 14.62
CA THR A 221 10.72 -13.74 14.75
C THR A 221 11.44 -13.06 13.60
N ILE A 222 11.14 -11.77 13.40
CA ILE A 222 11.81 -10.93 12.41
C ILE A 222 13.29 -10.78 12.77
N ASP A 223 13.61 -10.60 14.06
CA ASP A 223 14.98 -10.49 14.54
C ASP A 223 15.82 -11.73 14.19
N ASP A 224 15.28 -12.93 14.40
CA ASP A 224 15.99 -14.18 14.06
C ASP A 224 16.24 -14.29 12.55
N LEU A 225 15.25 -13.95 11.73
CA LEU A 225 15.38 -13.96 10.27
C LEU A 225 16.46 -12.99 9.81
N VAL A 226 16.40 -11.74 10.26
CA VAL A 226 17.32 -10.67 9.85
C VAL A 226 18.73 -10.93 10.35
N LYS A 227 18.89 -11.43 11.58
CA LYS A 227 20.21 -11.79 12.13
C LYS A 227 20.88 -12.91 11.32
N ALA A 228 20.09 -13.87 10.83
CA ALA A 228 20.62 -15.01 10.08
C ALA A 228 20.87 -14.70 8.59
N ASN A 229 20.03 -13.87 7.95
CA ASN A 229 20.03 -13.71 6.50
C ASN A 229 20.20 -12.27 5.99
N GLY A 230 20.25 -11.29 6.90
CA GLY A 230 20.21 -9.88 6.55
C GLY A 230 18.84 -9.42 6.04
N ARG A 231 18.83 -8.27 5.35
CA ARG A 231 17.61 -7.62 4.83
C ARG A 231 17.58 -7.48 3.32
N SER A 232 18.57 -7.97 2.58
CA SER A 232 18.58 -7.80 1.13
C SER A 232 17.36 -8.45 0.47
N LEU A 233 16.80 -7.78 -0.55
CA LEU A 233 15.78 -8.37 -1.43
C LEU A 233 16.39 -9.31 -2.46
N LEU A 234 17.71 -9.34 -2.58
CA LEU A 234 18.41 -9.93 -3.71
C LEU A 234 18.75 -11.40 -3.44
N PRO A 235 18.46 -12.31 -4.38
CA PRO A 235 18.76 -13.73 -4.25
C PRO A 235 20.23 -14.02 -3.93
N SER A 236 21.19 -13.23 -4.43
CA SER A 236 22.61 -13.47 -4.13
C SER A 236 22.98 -13.25 -2.65
N GLN A 237 22.26 -12.36 -1.96
CA GLN A 237 22.56 -11.90 -0.60
C GLN A 237 21.61 -12.48 0.45
N ASN A 238 20.37 -12.82 0.08
CA ASN A 238 19.38 -13.41 0.98
C ASN A 238 18.73 -14.64 0.32
N LYS A 239 19.21 -15.83 0.65
CA LYS A 239 18.73 -17.08 0.05
C LYS A 239 17.35 -17.51 0.56
N VAL A 240 16.92 -16.97 1.69
CA VAL A 240 15.69 -17.41 2.38
C VAL A 240 14.50 -16.53 2.05
N LEU A 241 14.66 -15.21 2.07
CA LEU A 241 13.59 -14.25 1.78
C LEU A 241 14.05 -13.23 0.74
N HIS A 242 13.66 -13.39 -0.52
CA HIS A 242 14.08 -12.50 -1.61
C HIS A 242 12.98 -12.32 -2.65
N LEU A 243 13.15 -11.32 -3.52
CA LEU A 243 12.38 -11.21 -4.75
C LEU A 243 13.03 -12.06 -5.83
N ARG A 244 12.22 -12.65 -6.71
CA ARG A 244 12.70 -13.38 -7.88
C ARG A 244 11.87 -13.03 -9.11
N PRO A 245 12.48 -12.57 -10.21
CA PRO A 245 11.79 -12.41 -11.49
C PRO A 245 11.23 -13.75 -11.97
N THR A 246 10.07 -13.72 -12.63
CA THR A 246 9.44 -14.92 -13.19
C THR A 246 8.49 -14.57 -14.33
N ASN A 247 8.46 -15.42 -15.35
CA ASN A 247 7.48 -15.33 -16.44
C ASN A 247 6.34 -16.35 -16.29
N ASN A 248 6.37 -17.19 -15.25
CA ASN A 248 5.42 -18.29 -15.09
C ASN A 248 4.05 -17.85 -14.53
N LEU A 249 3.93 -16.60 -14.06
CA LEU A 249 2.68 -16.10 -13.50
C LEU A 249 1.68 -15.79 -14.61
N VAL A 250 0.47 -16.36 -14.50
CA VAL A 250 -0.66 -15.93 -15.32
C VAL A 250 -0.95 -14.47 -15.01
N ALA A 251 -0.86 -13.60 -16.03
CA ALA A 251 -1.09 -12.17 -15.87
C ALA A 251 -2.45 -11.93 -15.22
N ALA A 252 -2.51 -11.03 -14.24
CA ALA A 252 -3.77 -10.66 -13.64
C ALA A 252 -4.59 -9.88 -14.66
N PRO A 253 -5.83 -10.28 -14.96
CA PRO A 253 -6.66 -9.54 -15.92
C PRO A 253 -7.06 -8.16 -15.37
N THR A 254 -6.99 -7.95 -14.06
CA THR A 254 -7.35 -6.68 -13.43
C THR A 254 -6.45 -6.39 -12.23
N ILE A 255 -5.79 -5.23 -12.26
CA ILE A 255 -5.18 -4.60 -11.08
C ILE A 255 -5.86 -3.24 -10.98
N ILE A 256 -6.57 -3.00 -9.89
CA ILE A 256 -7.19 -1.69 -9.64
C ILE A 256 -6.29 -0.83 -8.75
N THR A 257 -6.37 0.49 -8.93
CA THR A 257 -5.69 1.48 -8.12
C THR A 257 -6.67 2.20 -7.22
N THR A 258 -6.33 2.40 -5.94
CA THR A 258 -7.24 2.99 -4.94
C THR A 258 -6.49 3.82 -3.91
N GLY A 259 -7.24 4.54 -3.06
CA GLY A 259 -6.68 5.10 -1.83
C GLY A 259 -6.11 4.03 -0.90
N ARG A 260 -5.11 4.40 -0.09
CA ARG A 260 -4.46 3.53 0.91
C ARG A 260 -5.36 3.29 2.12
N VAL A 261 -5.23 2.13 2.74
CA VAL A 261 -6.03 1.69 3.89
C VAL A 261 -5.33 2.02 5.20
N GLY A 262 -6.09 2.57 6.15
CA GLY A 262 -5.62 2.79 7.53
C GLY A 262 -4.91 4.12 7.74
N LEU A 263 -4.91 4.99 6.73
CA LEU A 263 -4.52 6.39 6.92
C LEU A 263 -5.56 7.11 7.80
N THR A 264 -5.11 8.08 8.58
CA THR A 264 -5.98 8.90 9.43
C THR A 264 -5.57 10.36 9.36
N MET A 265 -6.53 11.27 9.41
CA MET A 265 -6.29 12.71 9.42
C MET A 265 -6.07 13.26 10.84
N LYS A 266 -5.85 12.40 11.85
CA LYS A 266 -5.67 12.82 13.25
C LYS A 266 -4.51 13.79 13.41
N MET A 267 -3.39 13.43 12.81
CA MET A 267 -2.20 14.27 12.73
C MET A 267 -2.22 15.02 11.41
N ASN A 268 -3.26 15.83 11.15
CA ASN A 268 -3.43 16.61 9.92
C ASN A 268 -2.24 17.55 9.69
N ARG A 269 -1.15 16.99 9.17
CA ARG A 269 0.04 17.69 8.73
C ARG A 269 -0.36 18.53 7.52
N ALA A 270 0.27 19.69 7.36
CA ALA A 270 0.05 20.52 6.18
C ALA A 270 0.23 19.67 4.92
N GLY A 271 -0.74 19.75 3.99
CA GLY A 271 -0.73 18.96 2.76
C GLY A 271 -1.17 17.49 2.90
N GLY A 272 -1.48 16.96 4.09
CA GLY A 272 -1.85 15.54 4.24
C GLY A 272 -3.07 15.10 3.41
N HIS A 273 -4.03 16.00 3.21
CA HIS A 273 -5.19 15.77 2.35
C HIS A 273 -4.82 15.47 0.88
N LEU A 274 -3.67 15.95 0.41
CA LEU A 274 -3.17 15.71 -0.95
C LEU A 274 -2.73 14.28 -1.18
N TYR A 275 -2.44 13.52 -0.10
CA TYR A 275 -1.92 12.15 -0.19
C TYR A 275 -2.89 11.11 0.38
N PHE A 276 -3.95 11.56 1.07
CA PHE A 276 -4.94 10.67 1.68
C PHE A 276 -5.77 9.91 0.63
N ALA A 277 -6.20 10.59 -0.43
CA ALA A 277 -7.07 10.02 -1.46
C ALA A 277 -6.33 9.63 -2.76
N ARG A 278 -4.99 9.73 -2.78
CA ARG A 278 -4.18 9.36 -3.95
C ARG A 278 -4.21 7.85 -4.18
N GLU A 279 -4.13 7.46 -5.45
CA GLU A 279 -4.25 6.07 -5.92
C GLU A 279 -2.95 5.27 -5.73
N TYR A 280 -2.44 5.24 -4.50
CA TYR A 280 -1.15 4.63 -4.15
C TYR A 280 -1.28 3.17 -3.72
N ARG A 281 -2.50 2.62 -3.72
CA ARG A 281 -2.76 1.21 -3.40
C ARG A 281 -3.12 0.46 -4.66
N PHE A 282 -2.49 -0.69 -4.87
CA PHE A 282 -2.72 -1.57 -6.01
C PHE A 282 -3.28 -2.90 -5.50
N VAL A 283 -4.32 -3.44 -6.15
CA VAL A 283 -4.94 -4.71 -5.72
C VAL A 283 -5.38 -5.57 -6.90
N ARG A 284 -4.96 -6.85 -6.86
CA ARG A 284 -5.16 -7.87 -7.92
C ARG A 284 -6.47 -8.65 -7.81
N LEU A 285 -6.97 -8.86 -6.60
CA LEU A 285 -8.15 -9.70 -6.35
C LEU A 285 -9.19 -8.91 -5.55
N PRO A 286 -9.72 -7.81 -6.11
CA PRO A 286 -10.54 -6.86 -5.36
C PRO A 286 -11.80 -7.47 -4.74
N ASP A 287 -12.35 -8.53 -5.34
CA ASP A 287 -13.47 -9.32 -4.82
C ASP A 287 -13.09 -10.11 -3.55
N LYS A 288 -11.87 -10.65 -3.50
CA LYS A 288 -11.38 -11.48 -2.38
C LYS A 288 -10.78 -10.67 -1.22
N ILE A 289 -10.32 -9.44 -1.48
CA ILE A 289 -9.79 -8.56 -0.42
C ILE A 289 -10.93 -8.02 0.45
N LYS A 290 -10.84 -8.22 1.77
CA LYS A 290 -11.89 -7.85 2.73
C LYS A 290 -11.82 -6.39 3.13
N LYS A 291 -10.61 -5.83 3.26
CA LYS A 291 -10.40 -4.48 3.78
C LYS A 291 -10.40 -3.42 2.67
N GLY A 292 -10.93 -2.25 3.01
CA GLY A 292 -10.85 -1.06 2.16
C GLY A 292 -11.83 -1.04 0.98
N LYS A 293 -13.00 -1.69 1.11
CA LYS A 293 -14.07 -1.65 0.09
C LYS A 293 -14.51 -0.20 -0.21
N GLN A 294 -14.52 0.68 0.79
CA GLN A 294 -14.81 2.10 0.60
C GLN A 294 -13.82 2.80 -0.34
N TYR A 295 -12.52 2.46 -0.28
CA TYR A 295 -11.51 3.03 -1.17
C TYR A 295 -11.64 2.48 -2.60
N MET A 296 -11.92 1.18 -2.75
CA MET A 296 -12.15 0.56 -4.06
C MET A 296 -13.38 1.14 -4.74
N THR A 297 -14.52 1.21 -4.02
CA THR A 297 -15.76 1.78 -4.56
C THR A 297 -15.58 3.24 -4.94
N ALA A 298 -14.97 4.07 -4.08
CA ALA A 298 -14.73 5.48 -4.39
C ALA A 298 -13.83 5.67 -5.61
N ALA A 299 -12.77 4.88 -5.75
CA ALA A 299 -11.86 4.95 -6.90
C ALA A 299 -12.56 4.58 -8.20
N LEU A 300 -13.28 3.44 -8.22
CA LEU A 300 -14.00 2.99 -9.42
C LEU A 300 -15.17 3.92 -9.79
N HIS A 301 -15.91 4.44 -8.80
CA HIS A 301 -16.95 5.44 -9.01
C HIS A 301 -16.37 6.72 -9.63
N ARG A 302 -15.24 7.21 -9.12
CA ARG A 302 -14.53 8.36 -9.70
C ARG A 302 -14.08 8.12 -11.14
N GLN A 303 -13.79 6.89 -11.51
CA GLN A 303 -13.46 6.48 -12.88
C GLN A 303 -14.70 6.31 -13.78
N GLY A 304 -15.90 6.63 -13.29
CA GLY A 304 -17.16 6.58 -14.03
C GLY A 304 -17.75 5.17 -14.18
N LYS A 305 -17.26 4.19 -13.40
CA LYS A 305 -17.83 2.83 -13.42
C LYS A 305 -19.23 2.82 -12.83
N SER A 306 -20.14 2.10 -13.48
CA SER A 306 -21.50 1.88 -12.98
C SER A 306 -21.51 1.00 -11.73
N ASP A 307 -22.57 1.08 -10.91
CA ASP A 307 -22.72 0.23 -9.72
C ASP A 307 -22.58 -1.27 -10.02
N ASN A 308 -23.05 -1.71 -11.20
CA ASN A 308 -22.97 -3.10 -11.63
C ASN A 308 -21.53 -3.51 -11.97
N GLU A 309 -20.77 -2.65 -12.64
CA GLU A 309 -19.34 -2.89 -12.89
C GLU A 309 -18.56 -2.91 -11.57
N ILE A 310 -18.82 -1.96 -10.66
CA ILE A 310 -18.18 -1.92 -9.33
C ILE A 310 -18.49 -3.20 -8.55
N ARG A 311 -19.73 -3.71 -8.61
CA ARG A 311 -20.10 -4.99 -8.01
C ARG A 311 -19.33 -6.16 -8.63
N ALA A 312 -19.23 -6.21 -9.95
CA ALA A 312 -18.51 -7.28 -10.64
C ALA A 312 -17.02 -7.31 -10.25
N ILE A 313 -16.40 -6.14 -10.10
CA ILE A 313 -14.99 -6.00 -9.71
C ILE A 313 -14.80 -6.31 -8.22
N THR A 314 -15.61 -5.72 -7.35
CA THR A 314 -15.34 -5.73 -5.89
C THR A 314 -16.08 -6.81 -5.11
N GLY A 315 -17.04 -7.51 -5.72
CA GLY A 315 -17.94 -8.43 -5.02
C GLY A 315 -18.86 -7.77 -3.98
N SER A 316 -18.90 -6.42 -3.92
CA SER A 316 -19.72 -5.70 -2.93
C SER A 316 -21.20 -5.68 -3.33
N THR A 317 -22.10 -5.59 -2.34
CA THR A 317 -23.53 -5.46 -2.62
C THR A 317 -23.87 -4.11 -3.26
N LEU A 318 -24.86 -4.06 -4.15
CA LEU A 318 -25.31 -2.80 -4.79
C LEU A 318 -25.75 -1.74 -3.76
N LYS A 319 -26.39 -2.16 -2.66
CA LYS A 319 -26.79 -1.24 -1.59
C LYS A 319 -25.58 -0.55 -0.95
N ALA A 320 -24.53 -1.32 -0.65
CA ALA A 320 -23.30 -0.77 -0.08
C ALA A 320 -22.57 0.13 -1.09
N ILE A 321 -22.52 -0.26 -2.36
CA ILE A 321 -21.89 0.53 -3.43
C ILE A 321 -22.56 1.90 -3.55
N LYS A 322 -23.90 1.94 -3.65
CA LYS A 322 -24.67 3.19 -3.73
C LYS A 322 -24.42 4.12 -2.55
N GLY A 323 -24.51 3.60 -1.32
CA GLY A 323 -24.27 4.42 -0.13
C GLY A 323 -22.85 5.03 -0.11
N LEU A 324 -21.84 4.28 -0.53
CA LEU A 324 -20.46 4.76 -0.61
C LEU A 324 -20.24 5.76 -1.77
N ALA A 325 -20.88 5.54 -2.93
CA ALA A 325 -20.84 6.44 -4.07
C ALA A 325 -21.53 7.78 -3.75
N ASP A 326 -22.74 7.74 -3.17
CA ASP A 326 -23.48 8.93 -2.72
C ASP A 326 -22.68 9.72 -1.68
N ALA A 327 -22.03 9.01 -0.74
CA ALA A 327 -21.14 9.61 0.26
C ALA A 327 -19.92 10.29 -0.39
N PHE A 328 -19.30 9.66 -1.39
CA PHE A 328 -18.22 10.28 -2.16
C PHE A 328 -18.68 11.56 -2.86
N ASP A 329 -19.80 11.51 -3.58
CA ASP A 329 -20.36 12.66 -4.30
C ASP A 329 -20.71 13.81 -3.35
N LYS A 330 -21.24 13.50 -2.16
CA LYS A 330 -21.43 14.51 -1.10
C LYS A 330 -20.11 15.17 -0.72
N GLY A 331 -19.05 14.38 -0.56
CA GLY A 331 -17.70 14.87 -0.27
C GLY A 331 -17.17 15.84 -1.30
N THR A 332 -17.40 15.58 -2.59
CA THR A 332 -16.91 16.45 -3.68
C THR A 332 -17.48 17.86 -3.66
N LYS A 333 -18.58 18.08 -2.93
CA LYS A 333 -19.26 19.38 -2.79
C LYS A 333 -18.81 20.17 -1.56
N LEU A 334 -17.91 19.62 -0.74
CA LEU A 334 -17.42 20.25 0.48
C LEU A 334 -16.20 21.14 0.21
N ALA A 335 -15.97 22.11 1.10
CA ALA A 335 -14.84 23.02 1.05
C ALA A 335 -13.67 22.54 1.93
N LYS A 336 -12.47 23.10 1.71
CA LYS A 336 -11.26 22.76 2.49
C LYS A 336 -11.44 22.92 4.00
N SER A 337 -12.25 23.90 4.42
CA SER A 337 -12.59 24.14 5.84
C SER A 337 -13.27 22.95 6.52
N ASN A 338 -13.93 22.07 5.75
CA ASN A 338 -14.59 20.87 6.28
C ASN A 338 -13.63 19.75 6.67
N ILE A 339 -12.37 19.73 6.23
CA ILE A 339 -11.40 18.65 6.52
C ILE A 339 -11.34 18.34 8.03
N SER A 340 -11.37 19.38 8.86
CA SER A 340 -11.26 19.26 10.31
C SER A 340 -12.34 18.38 10.96
N GLN A 341 -13.49 18.22 10.30
CA GLN A 341 -14.61 17.39 10.76
C GLN A 341 -14.34 15.88 10.59
N TYR A 342 -13.34 15.50 9.79
CA TYR A 342 -13.05 14.12 9.40
C TYR A 342 -11.74 13.58 9.98
N LYS A 343 -11.18 14.23 11.02
CA LYS A 343 -9.85 13.88 11.59
C LYS A 343 -9.73 12.43 12.07
N ASP A 344 -10.78 11.89 12.68
CA ASP A 344 -10.77 10.55 13.31
C ASP A 344 -11.34 9.44 12.42
N ILE A 345 -11.59 9.73 11.14
CA ILE A 345 -12.40 8.87 10.28
C ILE A 345 -11.51 7.98 9.42
N SER A 346 -11.83 6.68 9.40
CA SER A 346 -11.06 5.66 8.68
C SER A 346 -11.91 4.60 7.97
N LYS A 347 -13.25 4.66 8.10
CA LYS A 347 -14.15 3.60 7.63
C LYS A 347 -15.51 4.15 7.18
N GLY A 348 -16.23 3.36 6.38
CA GLY A 348 -17.62 3.61 6.03
C GLY A 348 -17.84 4.84 5.15
N GLU A 349 -19.06 5.39 5.22
CA GLU A 349 -19.52 6.52 4.42
C GLU A 349 -18.72 7.79 4.71
N ASP A 350 -18.43 8.09 5.98
CA ASP A 350 -17.65 9.30 6.31
C ASP A 350 -16.25 9.28 5.69
N CYS A 351 -15.65 8.08 5.58
CA CYS A 351 -14.38 7.93 4.87
C CYS A 351 -14.55 8.24 3.37
N CYS A 352 -15.64 7.81 2.74
CA CYS A 352 -15.95 8.17 1.35
C CYS A 352 -16.22 9.66 1.18
N ILE A 353 -16.90 10.32 2.13
CA ILE A 353 -17.06 11.78 2.12
C ILE A 353 -15.70 12.46 2.15
N LEU A 354 -14.79 12.03 3.03
CA LEU A 354 -13.43 12.57 3.08
C LEU A 354 -12.66 12.33 1.77
N LEU A 355 -12.78 11.13 1.18
CA LEU A 355 -12.17 10.83 -0.13
C LEU A 355 -12.69 11.76 -1.24
N GLY A 356 -14.01 12.02 -1.26
CA GLY A 356 -14.63 12.97 -2.19
C GLY A 356 -14.12 14.40 -1.99
N LEU A 357 -14.04 14.86 -0.73
CA LEU A 357 -13.49 16.17 -0.38
C LEU A 357 -12.02 16.30 -0.82
N CYS A 358 -11.17 15.34 -0.48
CA CYS A 358 -9.77 15.32 -0.93
C CYS A 358 -9.66 15.33 -2.46
N SER A 359 -10.51 14.55 -3.16
CA SER A 359 -10.49 14.51 -4.62
C SER A 359 -10.96 15.82 -5.26
N ASN A 360 -11.81 16.60 -4.60
CA ASN A 360 -12.20 17.93 -5.07
C ASN A 360 -11.05 18.94 -4.91
N LEU A 361 -10.37 18.91 -3.76
CA LEU A 361 -9.24 19.80 -3.49
C LEU A 361 -8.08 19.55 -4.45
N ASP A 362 -7.80 18.29 -4.78
CA ASP A 362 -6.77 17.90 -5.74
C ASP A 362 -7.00 18.55 -7.12
N LYS A 363 -8.25 18.52 -7.61
CA LYS A 363 -8.62 19.15 -8.88
C LYS A 363 -8.45 20.68 -8.88
N LEU A 364 -8.70 21.31 -7.74
CA LEU A 364 -8.55 22.77 -7.62
C LEU A 364 -7.08 23.18 -7.64
N GLU A 365 -6.19 22.36 -7.09
CA GLU A 365 -4.75 22.61 -7.11
C GLU A 365 -4.16 22.36 -8.51
N ASP A 366 -4.51 21.23 -9.15
CA ASP A 366 -4.07 20.91 -10.52
C ASP A 366 -4.53 21.98 -11.55
N GLY A 367 -5.72 22.57 -11.36
CA GLY A 367 -6.24 23.62 -12.24
C GLY A 367 -5.62 25.01 -12.06
N SER A 368 -4.86 25.23 -10.98
CA SER A 368 -4.27 26.54 -10.67
C SER A 368 -2.86 26.76 -11.25
N SER A 369 -2.23 25.73 -11.84
CA SER A 369 -0.81 25.79 -12.25
C SER A 369 -0.56 26.29 -13.68
N THR A 370 -1.58 26.77 -14.41
CA THR A 370 -1.44 27.20 -15.82
C THR A 370 -1.39 28.72 -16.03
N ASP A 371 -1.22 29.53 -14.99
CA ASP A 371 -1.18 31.00 -15.14
C ASP A 371 -0.05 31.67 -14.34
N GLN A 372 1.18 31.19 -14.52
CA GLN A 372 2.35 32.06 -14.33
C GLN A 372 2.80 32.55 -15.70
N GLY A 373 2.12 33.62 -16.11
CA GLY A 373 2.50 34.43 -17.25
C GLY A 373 3.95 34.89 -17.13
N VAL A 374 4.58 34.89 -18.29
CA VAL A 374 5.85 35.51 -18.60
C VAL A 374 5.73 37.00 -18.26
N ASP A 375 6.23 37.42 -17.10
CA ASP A 375 6.58 38.82 -16.88
C ASP A 375 7.82 39.09 -17.73
N ASN A 376 7.53 39.64 -18.91
CA ASN A 376 8.51 40.16 -19.85
C ASN A 376 8.98 41.50 -19.28
N ASP A 377 10.06 41.46 -18.49
CA ASP A 377 10.72 42.65 -17.95
C ASP A 377 11.21 43.52 -19.12
N GLY A 378 10.44 44.58 -19.38
CA GLY A 378 10.88 45.70 -20.19
C GLY A 378 11.91 46.50 -19.39
N GLU A 379 13.14 46.52 -19.89
CA GLU A 379 14.19 47.44 -19.47
C GLU A 379 13.72 48.89 -19.74
N GLU A 380 13.43 49.64 -18.68
CA GLU A 380 13.44 51.11 -18.70
C GLU A 380 14.77 51.55 -18.07
N GLU A 381 15.69 52.04 -18.92
CA GLU A 381 16.86 52.81 -18.50
C GLU A 381 16.39 54.18 -17.98
N GLU A 382 16.65 54.46 -16.70
CA GLU A 382 16.62 55.83 -16.18
C GLU A 382 18.02 56.23 -15.71
N ASP A 383 18.57 57.22 -16.42
CA ASP A 383 19.72 58.04 -16.04
C ASP A 383 19.41 58.82 -14.76
N GLU A 384 20.27 58.70 -13.74
CA GLU A 384 20.39 59.74 -12.70
C GLU A 384 21.86 60.06 -12.38
N ASP A 385 22.26 61.24 -12.87
CA ASP A 385 23.30 62.07 -12.31
C ASP A 385 23.08 62.31 -10.80
N GLN A 386 24.13 62.20 -9.99
CA GLN A 386 24.33 63.14 -8.87
C GLN A 386 25.77 63.15 -8.33
N GLN A 387 26.18 64.38 -8.04
CA GLN A 387 27.45 64.87 -7.51
C GLN A 387 27.61 64.63 -6.01
N GLU A 388 28.84 64.93 -5.54
CA GLU A 388 29.29 65.48 -4.25
C GLU A 388 30.38 64.58 -3.61
N GLU A 389 31.64 65.01 -3.69
CA GLU A 389 32.34 65.83 -2.68
C GLU A 389 32.45 65.11 -1.33
N THR A 390 33.68 64.85 -0.90
CA THR A 390 34.14 65.22 0.45
C THR A 390 35.66 65.09 0.55
N ASP A 391 36.24 66.12 1.17
CA ASP A 391 37.62 66.29 1.60
C ASP A 391 38.05 65.26 2.67
N ASP A 392 39.31 64.80 2.57
CA ASP A 392 40.35 64.87 3.65
C ASP A 392 41.70 64.30 3.16
#